data_AF-A0A1L6QZH7-F1
#
_entry.id   AF-A0A1L6QZH7-F1
#
_cell.length_a   1.000
_cell.length_b   1.000
_cell.length_c   1.000
_cell.angle_alpha   90.00
_cell.angle_beta   90.00
_cell.angle_gamma   90.00
#
_symmetry.space_group_name_H-M   'P 1'
#
loop_
_entity.id
_entity.type
_entity.pdbx_description
1 polymer ?
#
loop_
_entity_poly.entity_id
_entity_poly.type
_entity_poly.pdbx_seq_one_letter_code
_entity_poly.pdbx_strand_id
1 'polypeptide(L)'
;MKRIIFIITFFIGSIPMLAQDLDQYKYVIVPEEFEFSKEKNQFQLNALTKFLFDKYGFETLMKSEEKPADLQENYCLGLNTKVKDNSGLFVTKLVIQLEDCRGNIVFETKEGRSREKDYKAAHHEALRNAFSDIEALNYSYNQGEVAATAPANDKKPKAAEKAEVAQSKPETRAPEAPEDAQTPATAPAEVVVENPMIDNDSAKESEFEKDNISYFLEKSDSGYSFFQENSQEPFAVLAKSGEKNSFIYKSLTRQGVAYFDEGGNLVVEYLNAENKSVKLVYKASANQ
;
A
#
# COMPACT_ATOMS: atom_id res chain seq x y z
N MET A 1 -43.33 23.57 28.04
CA MET A 1 -42.89 23.41 26.63
C MET A 1 -41.41 23.83 26.45
N LYS A 2 -40.48 23.13 27.11
CA LYS A 2 -39.01 23.36 27.01
C LYS A 2 -38.20 22.07 26.81
N ARG A 3 -38.87 20.92 26.74
CA ARG A 3 -38.24 19.59 26.61
C ARG A 3 -38.42 18.94 25.23
N ILE A 4 -39.19 19.56 24.33
CA ILE A 4 -39.46 19.03 22.97
C ILE A 4 -38.53 19.68 21.91
N ILE A 5 -37.87 20.79 22.26
CA ILE A 5 -37.01 21.53 21.33
C ILE A 5 -35.63 20.87 21.15
N PHE A 6 -35.27 19.88 21.98
CA PHE A 6 -33.96 19.21 21.91
C PHE A 6 -33.93 17.96 21.01
N ILE A 7 -35.07 17.49 20.49
CA ILE A 7 -35.14 16.26 19.66
C ILE A 7 -35.05 16.56 18.15
N ILE A 8 -35.22 17.83 17.73
CA ILE A 8 -35.28 18.20 16.30
C ILE A 8 -33.89 18.57 15.73
N THR A 9 -32.86 18.69 16.56
CA THR A 9 -31.51 19.12 16.12
C THR A 9 -30.58 17.97 15.71
N PHE A 10 -31.05 16.71 15.70
CA PHE A 10 -30.22 15.55 15.36
C PHE A 10 -30.33 15.09 13.89
N PHE A 11 -31.01 15.85 13.02
CA PHE A 11 -31.29 15.43 11.64
C PHE A 11 -30.64 16.28 10.53
N ILE A 12 -29.63 17.09 10.87
CA ILE A 12 -28.94 17.94 9.89
C ILE A 12 -27.48 17.52 9.83
N GLY A 13 -27.11 16.79 8.77
CA GLY A 13 -25.69 16.69 8.40
C GLY A 13 -25.16 15.36 7.85
N SER A 14 -25.96 14.48 7.25
CA SER A 14 -25.38 13.53 6.29
C SER A 14 -25.28 14.22 4.94
N ILE A 15 -24.16 14.90 4.68
CA ILE A 15 -23.80 15.33 3.33
C ILE A 15 -23.58 14.05 2.53
N PRO A 16 -24.41 13.70 1.53
CA PRO A 16 -24.02 12.64 0.60
C PRO A 16 -22.72 13.12 -0.06
N MET A 17 -21.62 12.41 0.19
CA MET A 17 -20.45 12.51 -0.68
C MET A 17 -20.96 12.31 -2.10
N LEU A 18 -20.78 13.32 -2.97
CA LEU A 18 -21.06 13.17 -4.38
C LEU A 18 -20.23 11.97 -4.84
N ALA A 19 -20.90 10.88 -5.22
CA ALA A 19 -20.27 9.83 -5.99
C ALA A 19 -19.69 10.52 -7.24
N GLN A 20 -18.37 10.50 -7.38
CA GLN A 20 -17.76 10.91 -8.62
C GLN A 20 -18.29 9.98 -9.70
N ASP A 21 -18.79 10.56 -10.78
CA ASP A 21 -19.36 9.82 -11.88
C ASP A 21 -18.30 8.88 -12.46
N LEU A 22 -18.52 7.56 -12.36
CA LEU A 22 -17.58 6.58 -12.90
C LEU A 22 -17.68 6.49 -14.42
N ASP A 23 -18.76 7.02 -15.01
CA ASP A 23 -19.04 6.93 -16.44
C ASP A 23 -17.98 7.65 -17.30
N GLN A 24 -17.14 8.50 -16.71
CA GLN A 24 -16.01 9.17 -17.38
C GLN A 24 -14.77 8.27 -17.57
N TYR A 25 -14.70 7.13 -16.89
CA TYR A 25 -13.56 6.21 -16.96
C TYR A 25 -13.90 5.00 -17.83
N LYS A 26 -13.24 4.91 -18.98
CA LYS A 26 -13.49 3.85 -19.95
C LYS A 26 -12.98 2.48 -19.49
N TYR A 27 -11.82 2.46 -18.84
CA TYR A 27 -11.07 1.23 -18.55
C TYR A 27 -11.00 0.94 -17.05
N VAL A 28 -11.00 -0.35 -16.70
CA VAL A 28 -10.66 -0.82 -15.34
C VAL A 28 -9.43 -1.73 -15.43
N ILE A 29 -8.41 -1.45 -14.64
CA ILE A 29 -7.12 -2.15 -14.65
C ILE A 29 -7.03 -3.01 -13.40
N VAL A 30 -7.06 -4.33 -13.59
CA VAL A 30 -6.99 -5.31 -12.50
C VAL A 30 -5.55 -5.78 -12.35
N PRO A 31 -4.97 -5.75 -11.13
CA PRO A 31 -3.63 -6.26 -10.91
C PRO A 31 -3.60 -7.79 -11.06
N GLU A 32 -2.41 -8.37 -11.27
CA GLU A 32 -2.22 -9.84 -11.27
C GLU A 32 -2.25 -10.45 -9.86
N GLU A 33 -2.00 -9.61 -8.86
CA GLU A 33 -1.89 -9.99 -7.46
C GLU A 33 -2.43 -8.84 -6.61
N PHE A 34 -3.30 -9.15 -5.66
CA PHE A 34 -3.78 -8.17 -4.68
C PHE A 34 -2.80 -8.08 -3.51
N GLU A 35 -2.79 -6.96 -2.79
CA GLU A 35 -1.85 -6.71 -1.69
C GLU A 35 -1.90 -7.76 -0.57
N PHE A 36 -3.06 -8.40 -0.35
CA PHE A 36 -3.25 -9.47 0.63
C PHE A 36 -2.96 -10.88 0.07
N SER A 37 -2.82 -11.01 -1.25
CA SER A 37 -2.48 -12.28 -1.89
C SER A 37 -0.98 -12.56 -1.70
N LYS A 38 -0.63 -13.84 -1.60
CA LYS A 38 0.75 -14.34 -1.51
C LYS A 38 1.27 -14.82 -2.87
N GLU A 39 0.36 -15.03 -3.80
CA GLU A 39 0.63 -15.53 -5.14
C GLU A 39 -0.26 -14.80 -6.15
N LYS A 40 0.22 -14.71 -7.38
CA LYS A 40 -0.55 -14.21 -8.51
C LYS A 40 -1.86 -14.99 -8.65
N ASN A 41 -2.95 -14.24 -8.80
CA ASN A 41 -4.30 -14.76 -8.95
C ASN A 41 -4.65 -15.79 -7.86
N GLN A 42 -4.17 -15.59 -6.62
CA GLN A 42 -4.49 -16.46 -5.49
C GLN A 42 -6.01 -16.60 -5.35
N PHE A 43 -6.46 -17.84 -5.13
CA PHE A 43 -7.87 -18.22 -5.13
C PHE A 43 -8.64 -17.87 -6.41
N GLN A 44 -7.97 -17.44 -7.50
CA GLN A 44 -8.57 -16.93 -8.74
C GLN A 44 -9.28 -15.58 -8.56
N LEU A 45 -8.91 -14.77 -7.56
CA LEU A 45 -9.62 -13.52 -7.27
C LEU A 45 -9.39 -12.45 -8.33
N ASN A 46 -8.19 -12.33 -8.89
CA ASN A 46 -7.87 -11.35 -9.91
C ASN A 46 -8.67 -11.64 -11.20
N ALA A 47 -8.66 -12.89 -11.65
CA ALA A 47 -9.46 -13.35 -12.78
C ALA A 47 -10.97 -13.19 -12.53
N LEU A 48 -11.46 -13.52 -11.32
CA LEU A 48 -12.86 -13.32 -10.95
C LEU A 48 -13.24 -11.83 -10.93
N THR A 49 -12.35 -10.97 -10.46
CA THR A 49 -12.55 -9.51 -10.44
C THR A 49 -12.68 -8.98 -11.86
N LYS A 50 -11.76 -9.35 -12.76
CA LYS A 50 -11.85 -8.99 -14.18
C LYS A 50 -13.17 -9.46 -14.81
N PHE A 51 -13.51 -10.74 -14.61
CA PHE A 51 -14.76 -11.29 -15.12
C PHE A 51 -16.01 -10.56 -14.61
N LEU A 52 -16.03 -10.16 -13.33
CA LEU A 52 -17.17 -9.44 -12.75
C LEU A 52 -17.28 -8.01 -13.30
N PHE A 53 -16.18 -7.28 -13.46
CA PHE A 53 -16.22 -5.97 -14.11
C PHE A 53 -16.70 -6.07 -15.57
N ASP A 54 -16.16 -7.03 -16.33
CA ASP A 54 -16.58 -7.28 -17.72
C ASP A 54 -18.09 -7.63 -17.78
N LYS A 55 -18.60 -8.42 -16.83
CA LYS A 55 -20.03 -8.77 -16.72
C LYS A 55 -20.91 -7.53 -16.49
N TYR A 56 -20.42 -6.52 -15.77
CA TYR A 56 -21.15 -5.30 -15.44
C TYR A 56 -20.88 -4.13 -16.40
N GLY A 57 -20.27 -4.39 -17.56
CA GLY A 57 -20.18 -3.44 -18.66
C GLY A 57 -18.91 -2.59 -18.71
N PHE A 58 -17.94 -2.84 -17.83
CA PHE A 58 -16.64 -2.17 -17.86
C PHE A 58 -15.70 -2.83 -18.89
N GLU A 59 -14.85 -2.03 -19.54
CA GLU A 59 -13.77 -2.54 -20.37
C GLU A 59 -12.55 -2.83 -19.48
N THR A 60 -12.38 -4.10 -19.08
CA THR A 60 -11.36 -4.46 -18.09
C THR A 60 -10.10 -5.00 -18.75
N LEU A 61 -8.94 -4.64 -18.22
CA LEU A 61 -7.63 -5.15 -18.64
C LEU A 61 -6.87 -5.67 -17.43
N MET A 62 -6.09 -6.73 -17.59
CA MET A 62 -5.09 -7.09 -16.58
C MET A 62 -3.91 -6.13 -16.67
N LYS A 63 -3.25 -5.83 -15.55
CA LYS A 63 -2.11 -4.90 -15.50
C LYS A 63 -0.94 -5.32 -16.40
N SER A 64 -0.82 -6.62 -16.68
CA SER A 64 0.21 -7.18 -17.55
C SER A 64 -0.12 -7.12 -19.05
N GLU A 65 -1.38 -6.84 -19.41
CA GLU A 65 -1.83 -6.76 -20.80
C GLU A 65 -1.36 -5.47 -21.47
N GLU A 66 -1.24 -5.51 -22.80
CA GLU A 66 -0.94 -4.33 -23.60
C GLU A 66 -2.11 -3.35 -23.55
N LYS A 67 -1.82 -2.09 -23.18
CA LYS A 67 -2.85 -1.05 -23.06
C LYS A 67 -3.26 -0.56 -24.47
N PRO A 68 -4.56 -0.36 -24.74
CA PRO A 68 -5.02 0.30 -25.96
C PRO A 68 -4.40 1.69 -26.18
N ALA A 69 -4.30 2.12 -27.44
CA ALA A 69 -3.61 3.36 -27.80
C ALA A 69 -4.17 4.61 -27.11
N ASP A 70 -5.50 4.70 -26.95
CA ASP A 70 -6.16 5.81 -26.26
C ASP A 70 -5.84 5.83 -24.76
N LEU A 71 -5.73 4.68 -24.10
CA LEU A 71 -5.29 4.59 -22.70
C LEU A 71 -3.78 4.90 -22.54
N GLN A 72 -2.96 4.61 -23.55
CA GLN A 72 -1.55 5.02 -23.56
C GLN A 72 -1.39 6.53 -23.73
N GLU A 73 -2.20 7.15 -24.57
CA GLU A 73 -2.23 8.61 -24.78
C GLU A 73 -2.84 9.35 -23.57
N ASN A 74 -3.89 8.80 -22.97
CA ASN A 74 -4.54 9.33 -21.80
C ASN A 74 -4.73 8.26 -20.71
N TYR A 75 -3.72 8.15 -19.86
CA TYR A 75 -3.69 7.23 -18.73
C TYR A 75 -4.85 7.42 -17.71
N CYS A 76 -5.48 8.59 -17.70
CA CYS A 76 -6.62 8.90 -16.82
C CYS A 76 -7.96 8.37 -17.32
N LEU A 77 -8.01 7.73 -18.49
CA LEU A 77 -9.17 6.96 -18.93
C LEU A 77 -9.33 5.64 -18.16
N GLY A 78 -8.30 5.21 -17.41
CA GLY A 78 -8.30 3.97 -16.66
C GLY A 78 -8.39 4.17 -15.14
N LEU A 79 -9.13 3.29 -14.49
CA LEU A 79 -9.16 3.12 -13.03
C LEU A 79 -8.30 1.94 -12.63
N ASN A 80 -7.51 2.09 -11.57
CA ASN A 80 -6.79 0.98 -10.96
C ASN A 80 -7.65 0.31 -9.89
N THR A 81 -7.79 -1.01 -9.96
CA THR A 81 -8.54 -1.77 -8.97
C THR A 81 -7.64 -2.20 -7.82
N LYS A 82 -8.09 -1.92 -6.59
CA LYS A 82 -7.58 -2.54 -5.37
C LYS A 82 -8.68 -3.32 -4.69
N VAL A 83 -8.30 -4.38 -3.99
CA VAL A 83 -9.18 -5.13 -3.11
C VAL A 83 -8.53 -5.18 -1.75
N LYS A 84 -9.20 -4.63 -0.75
CA LYS A 84 -8.77 -4.63 0.65
C LYS A 84 -9.38 -5.81 1.38
N ASP A 85 -8.54 -6.51 2.12
CA ASP A 85 -8.96 -7.59 3.01
C ASP A 85 -9.10 -7.08 4.44
N ASN A 86 -10.37 -6.96 4.88
CA ASN A 86 -10.74 -6.59 6.25
C ASN A 86 -11.25 -7.81 7.03
N SER A 87 -10.83 -9.01 6.64
CA SER A 87 -11.26 -10.26 7.26
C SER A 87 -10.91 -10.33 8.73
N GLY A 88 -11.80 -10.96 9.50
CA GLY A 88 -11.55 -11.35 10.88
C GLY A 88 -11.48 -12.87 11.02
N LEU A 89 -11.31 -13.36 12.24
CA LEU A 89 -11.09 -14.78 12.53
C LEU A 89 -12.21 -15.72 12.02
N PHE A 90 -13.45 -15.23 11.90
CA PHE A 90 -14.62 -16.03 11.55
C PHE A 90 -15.39 -15.53 10.32
N VAL A 91 -14.94 -14.42 9.73
CA VAL A 91 -15.67 -13.76 8.64
C VAL A 91 -14.65 -13.22 7.66
N THR A 92 -14.74 -13.67 6.41
CA THR A 92 -13.98 -13.09 5.31
C THR A 92 -14.66 -11.80 4.88
N LYS A 93 -13.92 -10.70 4.76
CA LYS A 93 -14.46 -9.42 4.32
C LYS A 93 -13.57 -8.77 3.28
N LEU A 94 -14.14 -8.44 2.12
CA LEU A 94 -13.44 -7.78 1.04
C LEU A 94 -14.12 -6.45 0.71
N VAL A 95 -13.31 -5.43 0.42
CA VAL A 95 -13.74 -4.11 -0.04
C VAL A 95 -13.04 -3.81 -1.36
N ILE A 96 -13.78 -3.41 -2.39
CA ILE A 96 -13.21 -3.05 -3.69
C ILE A 96 -13.05 -1.53 -3.73
N GLN A 97 -11.89 -1.07 -4.15
CA GLN A 97 -11.58 0.34 -4.37
C GLN A 97 -11.15 0.57 -5.81
N LEU A 98 -11.64 1.65 -6.41
CA LEU A 98 -11.20 2.13 -7.71
C LEU A 98 -10.44 3.43 -7.52
N GLU A 99 -9.21 3.46 -8.01
CA GLU A 99 -8.33 4.61 -7.94
C GLU A 99 -8.17 5.25 -9.31
N ASP A 100 -8.23 6.59 -9.36
CA ASP A 100 -7.87 7.32 -10.57
C ASP A 100 -6.36 7.23 -10.84
N CYS A 101 -5.98 7.80 -11.97
CA CYS A 101 -4.60 7.88 -12.43
C CYS A 101 -3.66 8.69 -11.51
N ARG A 102 -4.20 9.45 -10.55
CA ARG A 102 -3.46 10.24 -9.56
C ARG A 102 -3.41 9.53 -8.20
N GLY A 103 -4.01 8.34 -8.08
CA GLY A 103 -4.08 7.55 -6.86
C GLY A 103 -5.22 7.95 -5.91
N ASN A 104 -6.18 8.77 -6.36
CA ASN A 104 -7.34 9.11 -5.55
C ASN A 104 -8.36 7.98 -5.63
N ILE A 105 -8.89 7.53 -4.49
CA ILE A 105 -10.01 6.59 -4.45
C ILE A 105 -11.26 7.34 -4.89
N VAL A 106 -11.76 7.03 -6.08
CA VAL A 106 -12.97 7.64 -6.67
C VAL A 106 -14.23 6.84 -6.36
N PHE A 107 -14.07 5.56 -6.00
CA PHE A 107 -15.15 4.70 -5.58
C PHE A 107 -14.67 3.60 -4.63
N GLU A 108 -15.50 3.30 -3.64
CA GLU A 108 -15.29 2.23 -2.67
C GLU A 108 -16.61 1.53 -2.39
N THR A 109 -16.61 0.20 -2.45
CA THR A 109 -17.80 -0.59 -2.12
C THR A 109 -17.98 -0.70 -0.61
N LYS A 110 -19.19 -1.05 -0.18
CA LYS A 110 -19.39 -1.63 1.15
C LYS A 110 -18.61 -2.95 1.27
N GLU A 111 -18.40 -3.36 2.51
CA GLU A 111 -17.80 -4.66 2.83
C GLU A 111 -18.67 -5.80 2.29
N GLY A 112 -18.15 -6.55 1.32
CA GLY A 112 -18.65 -7.86 0.97
C GLY A 112 -18.18 -8.87 2.02
N ARG A 113 -19.10 -9.72 2.51
CA ARG A 113 -18.83 -10.61 3.65
C ARG A 113 -19.15 -12.05 3.31
N SER A 114 -18.38 -12.99 3.84
CA SER A 114 -18.69 -14.43 3.84
C SER A 114 -18.34 -15.06 5.18
N ARG A 115 -19.12 -16.06 5.58
CA ARG A 115 -18.90 -16.88 6.78
C ARG A 115 -18.45 -18.30 6.43
N GLU A 116 -18.13 -18.54 5.16
CA GLU A 116 -17.76 -19.85 4.72
C GLU A 116 -16.40 -20.26 5.27
N LYS A 117 -16.26 -21.54 5.58
CA LYS A 117 -15.05 -22.05 6.25
C LYS A 117 -13.92 -22.33 5.27
N ASP A 118 -14.27 -22.67 4.03
CA ASP A 118 -13.27 -22.84 2.97
C ASP A 118 -12.79 -21.46 2.51
N TYR A 119 -11.48 -21.23 2.59
CA TYR A 119 -10.89 -19.92 2.28
C TYR A 119 -11.20 -19.46 0.86
N LYS A 120 -11.07 -20.33 -0.14
CA LYS A 120 -11.33 -19.97 -1.54
C LYS A 120 -12.80 -19.59 -1.72
N ALA A 121 -13.71 -20.42 -1.22
CA ALA A 121 -15.15 -20.16 -1.29
C ALA A 121 -15.52 -18.87 -0.56
N ALA A 122 -14.95 -18.62 0.62
CA ALA A 122 -15.24 -17.44 1.42
C ALA A 122 -14.80 -16.14 0.72
N HIS A 123 -13.62 -16.12 0.11
CA HIS A 123 -13.16 -14.95 -0.65
C HIS A 123 -13.97 -14.75 -1.93
N HIS A 124 -14.36 -15.83 -2.60
CA HIS A 124 -15.22 -15.80 -3.78
C HIS A 124 -16.60 -15.20 -3.48
N GLU A 125 -17.20 -15.59 -2.36
CA GLU A 125 -18.49 -15.08 -1.93
C GLU A 125 -18.36 -13.63 -1.44
N ALA A 126 -17.37 -13.33 -0.60
CA ALA A 126 -17.14 -11.97 -0.13
C ALA A 126 -16.89 -11.00 -1.29
N LEU A 127 -16.10 -11.38 -2.29
CA LEU A 127 -15.85 -10.55 -3.48
C LEU A 127 -17.13 -10.30 -4.26
N ARG A 128 -17.94 -11.34 -4.54
CA ARG A 128 -19.23 -11.18 -5.23
C ARG A 128 -20.20 -10.28 -4.47
N ASN A 129 -20.22 -10.40 -3.13
CA ASN A 129 -21.05 -9.55 -2.28
C ASN A 129 -20.59 -8.08 -2.32
N ALA A 130 -19.29 -7.80 -2.43
CA ALA A 130 -18.78 -6.44 -2.62
C ALA A 130 -19.18 -5.86 -3.98
N PHE A 131 -19.16 -6.70 -5.03
CA PHE A 131 -19.59 -6.31 -6.38
C PHE A 131 -21.06 -5.93 -6.52
N SER A 132 -21.92 -6.25 -5.53
CA SER A 132 -23.32 -5.80 -5.55
C SER A 132 -23.47 -4.28 -5.60
N ASP A 133 -22.54 -3.53 -4.99
CA ASP A 133 -22.56 -2.06 -5.08
C ASP A 133 -22.13 -1.57 -6.48
N ILE A 134 -21.20 -2.28 -7.15
CA ILE A 134 -20.77 -1.98 -8.52
C ILE A 134 -21.90 -2.28 -9.51
N GLU A 135 -22.58 -3.41 -9.34
CA GLU A 135 -23.77 -3.76 -10.12
C GLU A 135 -24.87 -2.70 -9.99
N ALA A 136 -25.07 -2.16 -8.78
CA ALA A 136 -26.07 -1.12 -8.52
C ALA A 136 -25.75 0.23 -9.21
N LEU A 137 -24.51 0.46 -9.66
CA LEU A 137 -24.16 1.67 -10.42
C LEU A 137 -24.81 1.69 -11.79
N ASN A 138 -25.12 0.52 -12.38
CA ASN A 138 -25.59 0.40 -13.76
C ASN A 138 -24.71 1.20 -14.73
N TYR A 139 -23.39 1.04 -14.59
CA TYR A 139 -22.38 1.79 -15.34
C TYR A 139 -22.66 1.79 -16.84
N SER A 140 -22.52 2.98 -17.44
CA SER A 140 -22.56 3.15 -18.89
C SER A 140 -21.57 4.22 -19.26
N TYR A 141 -20.55 3.85 -20.03
CA TYR A 141 -19.51 4.79 -20.43
C TYR A 141 -20.13 5.98 -21.18
N ASN A 142 -19.97 7.18 -20.60
CA ASN A 142 -20.33 8.44 -21.21
C ASN A 142 -19.04 9.13 -21.64
N GLN A 143 -18.94 9.51 -22.92
CA GLN A 143 -17.85 10.36 -23.40
C GLN A 143 -18.02 11.80 -22.87
N GLY A 144 -18.00 11.97 -21.56
CA GLY A 144 -17.84 13.26 -20.90
C GLY A 144 -16.35 13.57 -20.80
N GLU A 145 -15.95 14.79 -21.14
CA GLU A 145 -14.61 15.28 -20.82
C GLU A 145 -14.35 15.04 -19.33
N VAL A 146 -13.31 14.27 -19.01
CA VAL A 146 -12.72 14.20 -17.68
C VAL A 146 -12.40 15.64 -17.25
N ALA A 147 -13.35 16.24 -16.52
CA ALA A 147 -13.28 17.62 -16.10
C ALA A 147 -12.19 17.73 -15.05
N ALA A 148 -10.97 18.03 -15.52
CA ALA A 148 -9.99 18.70 -14.71
C ALA A 148 -10.62 20.00 -14.21
N THR A 149 -11.10 19.99 -12.98
CA THR A 149 -11.44 21.19 -12.23
C THR A 149 -10.14 21.94 -11.92
N ALA A 150 -9.64 22.64 -12.93
CA ALA A 150 -8.79 23.80 -12.77
C ALA A 150 -9.67 25.05 -12.97
N PRO A 151 -9.65 26.04 -12.06
CA PRO A 151 -10.44 27.25 -12.24
C PRO A 151 -9.94 28.01 -13.48
N ALA A 152 -10.88 28.35 -14.34
CA ALA A 152 -10.68 29.15 -15.53
C ALA A 152 -10.01 30.49 -15.18
N ASN A 153 -8.91 30.79 -15.88
CA ASN A 153 -8.58 32.16 -16.22
C ASN A 153 -7.93 32.19 -17.61
N ASP A 154 -8.77 32.51 -18.59
CA ASP A 154 -8.38 33.01 -19.89
C ASP A 154 -7.40 34.17 -19.76
N LYS A 155 -6.25 34.05 -20.43
CA LYS A 155 -5.68 35.12 -21.27
C LYS A 155 -4.48 34.61 -22.08
N LYS A 156 -4.73 34.37 -23.37
CA LYS A 156 -3.75 34.38 -24.46
C LYS A 156 -3.21 35.82 -24.67
N PRO A 157 -1.90 36.01 -24.95
CA PRO A 157 -1.41 36.31 -26.32
C PRO A 157 -0.04 35.66 -26.64
N LYS A 158 0.08 34.93 -27.76
CA LYS A 158 0.71 35.33 -29.05
C LYS A 158 2.25 35.47 -29.05
N ALA A 159 2.89 34.47 -29.67
CA ALA A 159 4.09 34.43 -30.54
C ALA A 159 5.20 35.50 -30.42
N ALA A 160 6.44 35.02 -30.23
CA ALA A 160 7.65 35.53 -30.89
C ALA A 160 8.69 34.40 -31.02
N GLU A 161 9.52 34.53 -32.05
CA GLU A 161 10.32 33.53 -32.74
C GLU A 161 11.81 33.60 -32.34
N LYS A 162 12.47 32.42 -32.30
CA LYS A 162 13.88 32.11 -32.63
C LYS A 162 15.03 32.63 -31.76
N ALA A 163 15.78 31.69 -31.18
CA ALA A 163 17.23 31.58 -31.34
C ALA A 163 17.71 30.17 -30.95
N GLU A 164 18.67 29.67 -31.71
CA GLU A 164 19.22 28.31 -31.72
C GLU A 164 20.64 28.31 -31.11
N VAL A 165 21.08 27.11 -30.71
CA VAL A 165 22.49 26.65 -30.51
C VAL A 165 23.20 27.06 -29.21
N ALA A 166 23.48 26.07 -28.34
CA ALA A 166 24.83 25.48 -28.22
C ALA A 166 24.92 24.43 -27.10
N GLN A 167 25.49 23.29 -27.45
CA GLN A 167 25.88 22.18 -26.59
C GLN A 167 27.07 22.56 -25.69
N SER A 168 27.09 22.06 -24.44
CA SER A 168 28.33 21.55 -23.86
C SER A 168 28.06 20.50 -22.77
N LYS A 169 28.45 19.27 -23.09
CA LYS A 169 28.80 18.10 -22.30
C LYS A 169 29.31 18.41 -20.86
N PRO A 170 28.85 17.72 -19.80
CA PRO A 170 29.48 17.76 -18.49
C PRO A 170 30.57 16.69 -18.38
N GLU A 171 31.73 17.10 -17.87
CA GLU A 171 32.85 16.23 -17.53
C GLU A 171 32.93 16.03 -16.00
N THR A 172 33.17 14.78 -15.65
CA THR A 172 33.35 14.18 -14.33
C THR A 172 34.42 14.85 -13.48
N ARG A 173 34.13 15.07 -12.19
CA ARG A 173 35.14 14.97 -11.12
C ARG A 173 34.49 14.58 -9.78
N ALA A 174 34.92 13.45 -9.25
CA ALA A 174 34.70 12.96 -7.89
C ALA A 174 35.85 13.45 -6.96
N PRO A 175 35.94 12.99 -5.70
CA PRO A 175 35.32 13.56 -4.51
C PRO A 175 36.36 14.08 -3.50
N GLU A 176 35.98 15.03 -2.64
CA GLU A 176 36.75 15.36 -1.43
C GLU A 176 35.79 15.51 -0.24
N ALA A 177 36.04 14.67 0.77
CA ALA A 177 35.69 14.82 2.18
C ALA A 177 37.04 14.78 2.95
N PRO A 178 37.12 15.01 4.28
CA PRO A 178 36.10 15.38 5.28
C PRO A 178 36.54 16.58 6.16
N GLU A 179 35.77 16.94 7.20
CA GLU A 179 36.24 17.04 8.62
C GLU A 179 35.34 17.96 9.51
N ASP A 180 34.92 17.35 10.63
CA ASP A 180 34.53 17.83 11.97
C ASP A 180 33.26 18.68 12.30
N ALA A 181 32.32 17.97 12.96
CA ALA A 181 31.92 18.05 14.37
C ALA A 181 31.31 19.34 14.97
N GLN A 182 30.07 19.25 15.46
CA GLN A 182 29.69 19.20 16.90
C GLN A 182 28.20 19.53 17.14
N THR A 183 27.54 18.70 17.94
CA THR A 183 26.24 18.92 18.62
C THR A 183 26.44 19.77 19.88
N PRO A 184 25.42 20.49 20.41
CA PRO A 184 24.53 19.87 21.43
C PRO A 184 23.06 20.37 21.46
N ALA A 185 22.24 19.58 22.15
CA ALA A 185 20.77 19.58 22.29
C ALA A 185 20.13 20.72 23.12
N THR A 186 18.78 20.89 23.03
CA THR A 186 17.77 20.87 24.13
C THR A 186 16.32 21.03 23.56
N ALA A 187 15.33 20.28 24.08
CA ALA A 187 13.88 20.20 23.71
C ALA A 187 13.00 21.28 24.43
N PRO A 188 11.63 21.35 24.36
CA PRO A 188 10.61 20.51 23.67
C PRO A 188 9.39 21.25 23.01
N ALA A 189 8.60 20.46 22.25
CA ALA A 189 7.14 20.50 21.98
C ALA A 189 6.53 21.18 20.72
N GLU A 190 5.79 20.31 19.97
CA GLU A 190 4.51 20.48 19.25
C GLU A 190 4.42 20.75 17.70
N VAL A 191 3.98 19.68 17.02
CA VAL A 191 3.08 19.50 15.84
C VAL A 191 3.47 19.99 14.43
N VAL A 192 3.27 19.05 13.49
CA VAL A 192 2.90 19.14 12.06
C VAL A 192 3.97 18.64 11.09
N VAL A 193 3.69 17.44 10.58
CA VAL A 193 3.85 16.94 9.20
C VAL A 193 4.78 17.75 8.29
N GLU A 194 5.93 17.18 7.98
CA GLU A 194 6.46 17.17 6.61
C GLU A 194 7.42 15.99 6.45
N ASN A 195 7.34 15.37 5.28
CA ASN A 195 8.19 14.27 4.85
C ASN A 195 9.42 14.89 4.17
N PRO A 196 10.66 14.58 4.61
CA PRO A 196 11.78 14.66 3.70
C PRO A 196 12.61 13.37 3.67
N MET A 197 13.33 13.27 2.57
CA MET A 197 14.01 12.12 2.02
C MET A 197 15.09 11.51 2.94
N ILE A 198 15.25 10.19 2.77
CA ILE A 198 16.46 9.37 2.88
C ILE A 198 17.71 10.15 3.33
N ASP A 199 18.16 9.86 4.56
CA ASP A 199 19.56 10.03 4.94
C ASP A 199 20.11 8.66 5.35
N ASN A 200 21.20 8.28 4.68
CA ASN A 200 21.79 6.96 4.68
C ASN A 200 22.89 6.92 5.76
N ASP A 201 22.51 6.76 7.02
CA ASP A 201 23.43 6.37 8.10
C ASP A 201 22.66 5.70 9.26
N SER A 202 22.07 4.55 8.97
CA SER A 202 21.61 3.64 10.01
C SER A 202 22.73 2.64 10.31
N ALA A 203 23.36 2.78 11.47
CA ALA A 203 24.34 1.83 11.96
C ALA A 203 23.72 0.41 12.04
N LYS A 204 24.24 -0.52 11.22
CA LYS A 204 23.95 -1.95 11.34
C LYS A 204 24.39 -2.41 12.75
N GLU A 205 23.45 -2.71 13.64
CA GLU A 205 23.81 -3.09 15.02
C GLU A 205 24.19 -4.58 15.13
N SER A 206 23.73 -5.43 14.21
CA SER A 206 24.02 -6.87 14.24
C SER A 206 23.81 -7.51 12.87
N GLU A 207 24.73 -8.37 12.46
CA GLU A 207 24.66 -9.14 11.20
C GLU A 207 24.36 -10.62 11.48
N PHE A 208 23.49 -11.19 10.65
CA PHE A 208 23.06 -12.58 10.76
C PHE A 208 23.11 -13.27 9.40
N GLU A 209 23.27 -14.59 9.42
CA GLU A 209 23.21 -15.42 8.22
C GLU A 209 22.17 -16.52 8.36
N LYS A 210 21.45 -16.75 7.27
CA LYS A 210 20.52 -17.88 7.13
C LYS A 210 20.39 -18.27 5.67
N ASP A 211 20.56 -19.56 5.37
CA ASP A 211 20.41 -20.12 4.02
C ASP A 211 21.29 -19.39 2.97
N ASN A 212 22.51 -18.99 3.38
CA ASN A 212 23.49 -18.25 2.57
C ASN A 212 23.02 -16.83 2.15
N ILE A 213 22.09 -16.27 2.91
CA ILE A 213 21.59 -14.89 2.80
C ILE A 213 21.96 -14.16 4.08
N SER A 214 22.53 -12.96 3.95
CA SER A 214 22.86 -12.10 5.09
C SER A 214 21.68 -11.18 5.44
N TYR A 215 21.55 -10.87 6.72
CA TYR A 215 20.51 -10.03 7.30
C TYR A 215 21.13 -9.09 8.33
N PHE A 216 20.50 -7.95 8.58
CA PHE A 216 20.95 -7.02 9.60
C PHE A 216 19.80 -6.30 10.29
N LEU A 217 20.03 -5.92 11.54
CA LEU A 217 19.10 -5.10 12.31
C LEU A 217 19.54 -3.64 12.32
N GLU A 218 18.59 -2.75 12.07
CA GLU A 218 18.73 -1.32 12.34
C GLU A 218 17.81 -0.92 13.48
N LYS A 219 18.28 -0.02 14.33
CA LYS A 219 17.50 0.48 15.45
C LYS A 219 16.39 1.39 14.97
N SER A 220 15.21 1.26 15.57
CA SER A 220 14.09 2.18 15.40
C SER A 220 13.56 2.63 16.76
N ASP A 221 12.74 3.67 16.77
CA ASP A 221 12.12 4.20 18.01
C ASP A 221 11.34 3.13 18.79
N SER A 222 10.78 2.13 18.07
CA SER A 222 9.96 1.06 18.61
C SER A 222 10.70 -0.25 18.90
N GLY A 223 11.99 -0.36 18.56
CA GLY A 223 12.77 -1.60 18.65
C GLY A 223 13.78 -1.70 17.52
N TYR A 224 13.56 -2.64 16.59
CA TYR A 224 14.43 -2.85 15.44
C TYR A 224 13.65 -3.08 14.15
N SER A 225 14.20 -2.57 13.06
CA SER A 225 13.83 -2.91 11.69
C SER A 225 14.79 -4.00 11.20
N PHE A 226 14.27 -5.07 10.60
CA PHE A 226 15.05 -6.23 10.18
C PHE A 226 15.10 -6.31 8.66
N PHE A 227 16.33 -6.25 8.13
CA PHE A 227 16.60 -6.16 6.70
C PHE A 227 17.30 -7.41 6.20
N GLN A 228 17.04 -7.73 4.94
CA GLN A 228 17.88 -8.61 4.16
C GLN A 228 18.94 -7.76 3.46
N GLU A 229 20.16 -8.29 3.32
CA GLU A 229 21.23 -7.64 2.56
C GLU A 229 20.76 -7.34 1.13
N ASN A 230 21.01 -6.10 0.67
CA ASN A 230 20.54 -5.53 -0.60
C ASN A 230 19.05 -5.17 -0.69
N SER A 231 18.29 -5.21 0.42
CA SER A 231 16.92 -4.66 0.48
C SER A 231 16.93 -3.23 1.03
N GLN A 232 16.21 -2.32 0.37
CA GLN A 232 15.99 -0.95 0.88
C GLN A 232 14.86 -0.89 1.93
N GLU A 233 13.99 -1.89 1.96
CA GLU A 233 12.88 -1.98 2.91
C GLU A 233 13.08 -3.12 3.91
N PRO A 234 12.71 -2.95 5.19
CA PRO A 234 12.78 -4.02 6.17
C PRO A 234 11.69 -5.06 5.89
N PHE A 235 12.05 -6.34 5.90
CA PHE A 235 11.09 -7.42 5.68
C PHE A 235 10.33 -7.81 6.97
N ALA A 236 10.86 -7.41 8.12
CA ALA A 236 10.25 -7.62 9.42
C ALA A 236 10.59 -6.50 10.42
N VAL A 237 9.81 -6.43 11.49
CA VAL A 237 10.05 -5.54 12.64
C VAL A 237 10.09 -6.35 13.93
N LEU A 238 10.96 -5.93 14.84
CA LEU A 238 11.07 -6.46 16.20
C LEU A 238 10.72 -5.32 17.17
N ALA A 239 9.48 -5.31 17.66
CA ALA A 239 9.04 -4.31 18.63
C ALA A 239 9.41 -4.75 20.06
N LYS A 240 9.85 -3.82 20.91
CA LYS A 240 10.16 -4.14 22.33
C LYS A 240 8.93 -4.73 23.02
N SER A 241 9.09 -5.89 23.64
CA SER A 241 8.08 -6.47 24.53
C SER A 241 8.16 -5.84 25.93
N GLY A 242 7.10 -6.00 26.73
CA GLY A 242 7.13 -5.66 28.16
C GLY A 242 8.04 -6.57 28.99
N GLU A 243 8.48 -7.70 28.43
CA GLU A 243 9.42 -8.63 29.05
C GLU A 243 10.88 -8.31 28.67
N LYS A 244 11.81 -8.49 29.62
CA LYS A 244 13.24 -8.28 29.36
C LYS A 244 13.75 -9.33 28.36
N ASN A 245 14.45 -8.86 27.33
CA ASN A 245 15.11 -9.70 26.31
C ASN A 245 14.18 -10.47 25.36
N SER A 246 12.96 -9.97 25.16
CA SER A 246 11.97 -10.52 24.22
C SER A 246 11.40 -9.40 23.34
N PHE A 247 11.12 -9.73 22.09
CA PHE A 247 10.59 -8.82 21.09
C PHE A 247 9.35 -9.42 20.44
N ILE A 248 8.39 -8.57 20.11
CA ILE A 248 7.29 -8.96 19.23
C ILE A 248 7.82 -8.92 17.81
N TYR A 249 7.87 -10.08 17.16
CA TYR A 249 8.28 -10.22 15.77
C TYR A 249 7.07 -10.12 14.85
N LYS A 250 7.15 -9.28 13.81
CA LYS A 250 6.15 -9.20 12.75
C LYS A 250 6.82 -9.03 11.40
N SER A 251 6.60 -9.97 10.49
CA SER A 251 6.88 -9.84 9.05
C SER A 251 5.58 -9.90 8.26
N LEU A 252 5.67 -9.79 6.94
CA LEU A 252 4.53 -9.97 6.04
C LEU A 252 3.83 -11.34 6.20
N THR A 253 4.59 -12.38 6.58
CA THR A 253 4.10 -13.76 6.57
C THR A 253 4.04 -14.41 7.95
N ARG A 254 4.67 -13.82 8.96
CA ARG A 254 4.84 -14.45 10.28
C ARG A 254 4.71 -13.41 11.39
N GLN A 255 4.01 -13.80 12.45
CA GLN A 255 4.00 -13.07 13.70
C GLN A 255 4.35 -14.02 14.83
N GLY A 256 5.17 -13.55 15.76
CA GLY A 256 5.71 -14.39 16.81
C GLY A 256 6.49 -13.61 17.85
N VAL A 257 7.31 -14.35 18.59
CA VAL A 257 8.22 -13.80 19.59
C VAL A 257 9.64 -13.98 19.09
N ALA A 258 10.43 -12.93 19.12
CA ALA A 258 11.85 -12.95 18.82
C ALA A 258 12.67 -12.75 20.09
N TYR A 259 13.81 -13.42 20.20
CA TYR A 259 14.79 -13.22 21.27
C TYR A 259 16.18 -13.60 20.78
N PHE A 260 17.20 -13.11 21.49
CA PHE A 260 18.59 -13.50 21.25
C PHE A 260 18.96 -14.65 22.19
N ASP A 261 19.52 -15.73 21.65
CA ASP A 261 20.05 -16.83 22.45
C ASP A 261 21.43 -16.51 23.05
N GLU A 262 21.99 -17.42 23.85
CA GLU A 262 23.31 -17.24 24.49
C GLU A 262 24.45 -17.09 23.48
N GLY A 263 24.28 -17.56 22.24
CA GLY A 263 25.23 -17.42 21.14
C GLY A 263 25.05 -16.13 20.33
N GLY A 264 24.12 -15.26 20.72
CA GLY A 264 23.78 -14.04 19.99
C GLY A 264 22.92 -14.27 18.75
N ASN A 265 22.43 -15.50 18.50
CA ASN A 265 21.59 -15.78 17.35
C ASN A 265 20.20 -15.20 17.57
N LEU A 266 19.60 -14.66 16.50
CA LEU A 266 18.22 -14.22 16.54
C LEU A 266 17.29 -15.42 16.31
N VAL A 267 16.49 -15.75 17.32
CA VAL A 267 15.51 -16.84 17.28
C VAL A 267 14.12 -16.24 17.22
N VAL A 268 13.33 -16.65 16.22
CA VAL A 268 11.93 -16.28 16.05
C VAL A 268 11.05 -17.51 16.24
N GLU A 269 10.22 -17.50 17.27
CA GLU A 269 9.20 -18.52 17.53
C GLU A 269 7.84 -18.05 17.04
N TYR A 270 7.21 -18.84 16.17
CA TYR A 270 5.89 -18.53 15.62
C TYR A 270 5.07 -19.81 15.46
N LEU A 271 3.75 -19.66 15.37
CA LEU A 271 2.86 -20.79 15.08
C LEU A 271 2.77 -20.99 13.57
N ASN A 272 3.01 -22.21 13.11
CA ASN A 272 2.78 -22.58 11.71
C ASN A 272 1.27 -22.79 11.43
N ALA A 273 0.92 -23.11 10.18
CA ALA A 273 -0.46 -23.33 9.76
C ALA A 273 -1.19 -24.48 10.50
N GLU A 274 -0.45 -25.39 11.14
CA GLU A 274 -0.99 -26.47 11.96
C GLU A 274 -1.11 -26.08 13.44
N ASN A 275 -0.92 -24.81 13.78
CA ASN A 275 -0.83 -24.28 15.15
C ASN A 275 0.29 -24.93 15.99
N LYS A 276 1.34 -25.44 15.35
CA LYS A 276 2.53 -25.94 16.04
C LYS A 276 3.56 -24.82 16.15
N SER A 277 4.18 -24.71 17.32
CA SER A 277 5.30 -23.79 17.51
C SER A 277 6.50 -24.26 16.68
N VAL A 278 7.05 -23.33 15.89
CA VAL A 278 8.22 -23.53 15.04
C VAL A 278 9.23 -22.44 15.36
N LYS A 279 10.51 -22.82 15.44
CA LYS A 279 11.62 -21.89 15.64
C LYS A 279 12.33 -21.61 14.31
N LEU A 280 12.55 -20.33 14.02
CA LEU A 280 13.37 -19.86 12.92
C LEU A 280 14.63 -19.22 13.51
N VAL A 281 15.79 -19.76 13.20
CA VAL A 281 17.07 -19.25 13.71
C VAL A 281 17.81 -18.53 12.59
N TYR A 282 18.29 -17.32 12.89
CA TYR A 282 19.26 -16.55 12.12
C TYR A 282 20.56 -16.52 12.91
N LYS A 283 21.62 -17.08 12.34
CA LYS A 283 22.87 -17.25 13.08
C LYS A 283 23.61 -15.94 13.14
N ALA A 284 24.13 -15.55 14.30
CA ALA A 284 24.97 -14.36 14.40
C ALA A 284 26.22 -14.59 13.55
N SER A 285 26.55 -13.65 12.67
CA SER A 285 27.83 -13.66 11.99
C SER A 285 28.91 -13.42 13.04
N ALA A 286 29.92 -14.28 13.12
CA ALA A 286 31.05 -14.02 14.01
C ALA A 286 31.74 -12.75 13.53
N ASN A 287 31.69 -11.68 14.32
CA ASN A 287 32.51 -10.50 14.08
C ASN A 287 33.96 -10.96 13.94
N GLN A 288 34.52 -10.82 12.75
CA GLN A 288 35.93 -11.02 12.49
C GLN A 288 36.66 -9.69 12.64
#